data_AF-A0A9W6CBI1-F1
#
_entry.id   AF-A0A9W6CBI1-F1
#
_cell.length_a   1.000
_cell.length_b   1.000
_cell.length_c   1.000
_cell.angle_alpha   90.00
_cell.angle_beta   90.00
_cell.angle_gamma   90.00
#
_symmetry.space_group_name_H-M   'P 1'
#
loop_
_entity.id
_entity.type
_entity.pdbx_description
1 polymer ?
#
loop_
_entity_poly.entity_id
_entity_poly.type
_entity_poly.pdbx_seq_one_letter_code
_entity_poly.pdbx_strand_id
1 'polypeptide(L)'
;MERLKEFLEWHLQNPHNVNFKMIVAKEDREETLKAMHEISELLDTGLDPEQIQELKDRNTAKEMIITGFNHAIGCKVGECPKCGAMTRDYMRFCDDCGQRLK
;
A
#
# COMPACT_ATOMS: atom_id res chain seq x y z
N MET A 1 -10.22 -9.47 -13.21
CA MET A 1 -8.99 -9.83 -12.47
C MET A 1 -8.83 -11.34 -12.31
N GLU A 2 -9.92 -12.11 -12.14
CA GLU A 2 -9.87 -13.59 -12.00
C GLU A 2 -9.04 -14.33 -13.05
N ARG A 3 -9.29 -14.07 -14.34
CA ARG A 3 -8.54 -14.71 -15.45
C ARG A 3 -7.04 -14.39 -15.44
N LEU A 4 -6.66 -13.21 -14.94
CA LEU A 4 -5.24 -12.84 -14.81
C LEU A 4 -4.61 -13.64 -13.67
N LYS A 5 -5.32 -13.81 -12.56
CA LYS A 5 -4.87 -14.62 -11.43
C LYS A 5 -4.68 -16.09 -11.84
N GLU A 6 -5.67 -16.70 -12.48
CA GLU A 6 -5.58 -18.06 -13.03
C GLU A 6 -4.35 -18.23 -13.95
N PHE A 7 -4.11 -17.23 -14.80
CA PHE A 7 -2.95 -17.21 -15.70
C PHE A 7 -1.63 -17.18 -14.92
N LEU A 8 -1.50 -16.30 -13.93
CA LEU A 8 -0.28 -16.18 -13.11
C LEU A 8 -0.02 -17.45 -12.31
N GLU A 9 -1.04 -17.99 -11.65
CA GLU A 9 -0.96 -19.22 -10.87
C GLU A 9 -0.52 -20.41 -11.73
N TRP A 10 -1.06 -20.55 -12.94
CA TRP A 10 -0.65 -21.61 -13.85
C TRP A 10 0.84 -21.53 -14.20
N HIS A 11 1.36 -20.32 -14.44
CA HIS A 11 2.78 -20.11 -14.75
C HIS A 11 3.68 -20.39 -13.55
N LEU A 12 3.24 -20.03 -12.34
CA LEU A 12 3.95 -20.33 -11.08
C LEU A 12 4.00 -21.84 -10.82
N GLN A 13 2.93 -22.58 -11.12
CA GLN A 13 2.89 -24.05 -11.01
C GLN A 13 3.67 -24.75 -12.13
N ASN A 14 3.85 -24.09 -13.27
CA ASN A 14 4.52 -24.63 -14.46
C ASN A 14 5.69 -23.75 -14.93
N PRO A 15 6.71 -23.49 -14.08
CA PRO A 15 7.79 -22.51 -14.34
C PRO A 15 8.72 -22.91 -15.49
N HIS A 16 8.58 -24.14 -15.99
CA HIS A 16 9.39 -24.69 -17.07
C HIS A 16 8.64 -24.86 -18.39
N ASN A 17 7.43 -24.32 -18.49
CA ASN A 17 6.64 -24.39 -19.72
C ASN A 17 7.34 -23.67 -20.89
N VAL A 18 7.07 -24.14 -22.11
CA VAL A 18 7.80 -23.70 -23.32
C VAL A 18 7.53 -22.23 -23.63
N ASN A 19 6.29 -21.77 -23.50
CA ASN A 19 5.91 -20.38 -23.77
C ASN A 19 6.67 -19.41 -22.86
N PHE A 20 6.70 -19.68 -21.56
CA PHE A 20 7.43 -18.87 -20.59
C PHE A 20 8.93 -18.83 -20.91
N LYS A 21 9.54 -19.99 -21.22
CA LYS A 21 10.97 -20.08 -21.57
C LYS A 21 11.33 -19.37 -22.88
N MET A 22 10.38 -19.22 -23.81
CA MET A 22 10.57 -18.50 -25.07
C MET A 22 10.48 -16.99 -24.91
N ILE A 23 9.70 -16.51 -23.93
CA ILE A 23 9.47 -15.07 -23.69
C ILE A 23 10.49 -14.51 -22.70
N VAL A 24 10.84 -15.29 -21.67
CA VAL A 24 11.69 -14.86 -20.56
C VAL A 24 13.07 -15.53 -20.65
N ALA A 25 14.10 -14.69 -20.78
CA ALA A 25 15.50 -15.11 -20.79
C ALA A 25 15.85 -15.86 -19.51
N LYS A 26 16.80 -16.80 -19.57
CA LYS A 26 17.03 -17.76 -18.47
C LYS A 26 17.41 -17.05 -17.16
N GLU A 27 18.24 -16.03 -17.29
CA GLU A 27 18.73 -15.14 -16.24
C GLU A 27 17.61 -14.41 -15.49
N ASP A 28 16.52 -14.04 -16.18
CA ASP A 28 15.43 -13.24 -15.60
C ASP A 28 14.27 -14.08 -15.05
N ARG A 29 14.31 -15.42 -15.22
CA ARG A 29 13.17 -16.29 -14.89
C ARG A 29 12.83 -16.28 -13.42
N GLU A 30 13.83 -16.30 -12.54
CA GLU A 30 13.62 -16.31 -11.10
C GLU A 30 12.95 -15.01 -10.64
N GLU A 31 13.47 -13.87 -11.08
CA GLU A 31 12.89 -12.56 -10.79
C GLU A 31 11.48 -12.43 -11.36
N THR A 32 11.26 -12.91 -12.59
CA THR A 32 9.94 -12.87 -13.22
C THR A 32 8.92 -13.72 -12.45
N LEU A 33 9.27 -14.94 -12.03
CA LEU A 33 8.38 -15.79 -11.23
C LEU A 33 8.07 -15.14 -9.88
N LYS A 34 9.06 -14.50 -9.25
CA LYS A 34 8.85 -13.74 -8.01
C LYS A 34 7.86 -12.59 -8.22
N ALA A 35 8.03 -11.80 -9.27
CA ALA A 35 7.11 -10.72 -9.60
C ALA A 35 5.69 -11.25 -9.90
N MET A 36 5.56 -12.36 -10.63
CA MET A 36 4.26 -13.00 -10.88
C MET A 36 3.57 -13.44 -9.59
N HIS A 37 4.33 -13.98 -8.61
CA HIS A 37 3.82 -14.33 -7.29
C HIS A 37 3.32 -13.11 -6.52
N GLU A 38 4.14 -12.05 -6.44
CA GLU A 38 3.76 -10.80 -5.77
C GLU A 38 2.49 -10.19 -6.39
N ILE A 39 2.36 -10.23 -7.74
CA ILE A 39 1.14 -9.77 -8.41
C ILE A 39 -0.05 -10.67 -8.03
N SER A 40 0.11 -11.99 -7.97
CA SER A 40 -0.97 -12.89 -7.56
C SER A 40 -1.47 -12.57 -6.15
N GLU A 41 -0.57 -12.34 -5.20
CA GLU A 41 -0.94 -11.93 -3.82
C GLU A 41 -1.65 -10.59 -3.79
N LEU A 42 -1.26 -9.63 -4.65
CA LEU A 42 -1.97 -8.36 -4.76
C LEU A 42 -3.40 -8.55 -5.30
N LEU A 43 -3.60 -9.45 -6.26
CA LEU A 43 -4.93 -9.77 -6.77
C LEU A 43 -5.82 -10.44 -5.71
N ASP A 44 -5.23 -11.21 -4.79
CA ASP A 44 -5.95 -11.83 -3.67
C ASP A 44 -6.50 -10.84 -2.66
N THR A 45 -5.91 -9.64 -2.57
CA THR A 45 -6.46 -8.59 -1.71
C THR A 45 -7.86 -8.15 -2.14
N GLY A 46 -8.26 -8.44 -3.39
CA GLY A 46 -9.54 -8.02 -3.97
C GLY A 46 -9.65 -6.50 -4.12
N LEU A 47 -8.55 -5.77 -3.90
CA LEU A 47 -8.54 -4.32 -3.98
C LEU A 47 -8.47 -3.86 -5.42
N ASP A 48 -9.30 -2.90 -5.78
CA ASP A 48 -9.15 -2.20 -7.05
C ASP A 48 -8.00 -1.17 -6.99
N PRO A 49 -7.51 -0.68 -8.14
CA PRO A 49 -6.43 0.31 -8.18
C PRO A 49 -6.72 1.60 -7.41
N GLU A 50 -7.99 2.02 -7.32
CA GLU A 50 -8.40 3.23 -6.62
C GLU A 50 -8.26 3.06 -5.10
N GLN A 51 -8.75 1.94 -4.56
CA GLN A 51 -8.59 1.56 -3.16
C GLN A 51 -7.11 1.44 -2.76
N ILE A 52 -6.27 0.85 -3.63
CA ILE A 52 -4.82 0.81 -3.40
C ILE A 52 -4.24 2.22 -3.33
N GLN A 53 -4.68 3.12 -4.21
CA GLN A 53 -4.21 4.50 -4.23
C GLN A 53 -4.66 5.27 -2.99
N GLU A 54 -5.88 5.05 -2.49
CA GLU A 54 -6.37 5.62 -1.23
C GLU A 54 -5.55 5.14 -0.02
N LEU A 55 -5.19 3.86 0.04
CA LEU A 55 -4.35 3.31 1.09
C LEU A 55 -2.94 3.91 1.05
N LYS A 56 -2.37 4.09 -0.15
CA LYS A 56 -1.08 4.79 -0.35
C LYS A 56 -1.15 6.24 0.11
N ASP A 57 -2.20 6.98 -0.24
CA ASP A 57 -2.38 8.36 0.20
C ASP A 57 -2.54 8.45 1.73
N ARG A 58 -3.37 7.59 2.33
CA ARG A 58 -3.56 7.52 3.78
C ARG A 58 -2.24 7.24 4.52
N ASN A 59 -1.38 6.39 3.97
CA ASN A 59 -0.08 6.05 4.54
C ASN A 59 1.03 7.07 4.26
N THR A 60 0.84 8.00 3.32
CA THR A 60 1.79 9.06 3.03
C THR A 60 1.72 10.10 4.15
N ALA A 61 2.83 10.35 4.85
CA ALA A 61 2.82 11.21 6.03
C ALA A 61 2.52 12.68 5.66
N LYS A 62 1.47 13.25 6.27
CA LYS A 62 1.04 14.65 6.07
C LYS A 62 1.21 15.44 7.36
N GLU A 63 1.56 16.70 7.24
CA GLU A 63 1.72 17.60 8.39
C GLU A 63 0.36 17.91 9.00
N MET A 64 0.29 17.89 10.34
CA MET A 64 -0.90 18.33 11.05
C MET A 64 -1.09 19.84 10.94
N ILE A 65 -2.33 20.30 10.91
CA ILE A 65 -2.66 21.73 10.91
C ILE A 65 -2.63 22.20 12.36
N ILE A 66 -1.55 22.83 12.80
CA ILE A 66 -1.40 23.29 14.19
C ILE A 66 -2.37 24.45 14.46
N THR A 67 -3.24 24.29 15.46
CA THR A 67 -4.22 25.30 15.88
C THR A 67 -3.87 25.94 17.22
N GLY A 68 -3.01 25.31 18.02
CA GLY A 68 -2.60 25.88 19.29
C GLY A 68 -1.61 25.03 20.08
N PHE A 69 -1.44 25.39 21.35
CA PHE A 69 -0.57 24.67 22.29
C PHE A 69 -1.33 24.31 23.55
N ASN A 70 -1.31 23.04 23.92
CA ASN A 70 -1.85 22.57 25.19
C ASN A 70 -0.77 22.71 26.26
N HIS A 71 -0.84 23.78 27.05
CA HIS A 71 0.13 24.05 28.12
C HIS A 71 0.12 23.02 29.25
N ALA A 72 -1.03 22.37 29.54
CA ALA A 72 -1.12 21.39 30.60
C ALA A 72 -0.37 20.09 30.27
N ILE A 73 -0.36 19.72 28.98
CA ILE A 73 0.32 18.51 28.48
C ILE A 73 1.71 18.84 27.92
N GLY A 74 1.93 20.07 27.49
CA GLY A 74 3.18 20.51 26.85
C GLY A 74 3.30 20.07 25.39
N CYS A 75 2.19 19.98 24.65
CA CYS A 75 2.17 19.52 23.26
C CYS A 75 1.45 20.50 22.33
N LYS A 76 1.81 20.53 21.05
CA LYS A 76 1.02 21.24 20.03
C LYS A 76 -0.26 20.45 19.76
N VAL A 77 -1.35 21.19 19.61
CA VAL A 77 -2.66 20.67 19.21
C VAL A 77 -3.01 21.21 17.84
N GLY A 78 -3.76 20.43 17.09
CA GLY A 78 -4.13 20.76 15.73
C GLY A 78 -5.18 19.83 15.18
N GLU A 79 -5.27 19.82 13.87
CA GLU A 79 -6.27 19.06 13.13
C GLU A 79 -5.62 18.14 12.10
N CYS A 80 -6.24 16.99 11.87
CA CYS A 80 -5.88 16.07 10.81
C CYS A 80 -6.15 16.72 9.44
N PRO A 81 -5.16 16.79 8.53
CA PRO A 81 -5.34 17.43 7.22
C PRO A 81 -6.31 16.69 6.29
N LYS A 82 -6.69 15.45 6.63
CA LYS A 82 -7.62 14.63 5.84
C LYS A 82 -9.07 14.75 6.31
N CYS A 83 -9.31 14.76 7.62
CA CYS A 83 -10.67 14.65 8.18
C CYS A 83 -11.04 15.74 9.19
N GLY A 84 -10.11 16.63 9.58
CA GLY A 84 -10.36 17.71 10.54
C GLY A 84 -10.42 17.27 12.01
N ALA A 85 -10.26 15.98 12.32
CA ALA A 85 -10.24 15.50 13.70
C ALA A 85 -9.07 16.10 14.50
N MET A 86 -9.27 16.28 15.80
CA MET A 86 -8.25 16.84 16.69
C MET A 86 -7.05 15.91 16.80
N THR A 87 -5.85 16.43 16.52
CA THR A 87 -4.58 15.70 16.59
C THR A 87 -3.59 16.42 17.49
N ARG A 88 -2.60 15.67 17.97
CA ARG A 88 -1.48 16.16 18.77
C ARG A 88 -0.17 15.85 18.06
N ASP A 89 0.84 16.68 18.25
CA ASP A 89 2.14 16.55 17.55
C ASP A 89 2.89 15.23 17.78
N TYR A 90 2.64 14.56 18.90
CA TYR A 90 3.23 13.25 19.18
C TYR A 90 2.48 12.07 18.53
N MET A 91 1.31 12.30 17.91
CA MET A 91 0.53 11.25 17.25
C MET A 91 1.14 10.90 15.89
N ARG A 92 1.39 9.61 15.65
CA ARG A 92 1.91 9.12 14.35
C ARG A 92 0.82 8.89 13.32
N PHE A 93 -0.42 8.69 13.75
CA PHE A 93 -1.59 8.46 12.91
C PHE A 93 -2.78 9.23 13.50
N CYS A 94 -3.71 9.64 12.64
CA CYS A 94 -5.01 10.14 13.07
C CYS A 94 -5.88 8.97 13.55
N ASP A 95 -6.36 9.04 14.79
CA ASP A 95 -7.16 7.97 15.41
C ASP A 95 -8.53 7.78 14.72
N ASP A 96 -9.03 8.81 14.03
CA ASP A 96 -10.33 8.76 13.35
C ASP A 96 -10.25 8.17 11.93
N CYS A 97 -9.30 8.63 11.10
CA CYS A 97 -9.25 8.27 9.68
C CYS A 97 -8.01 7.46 9.27
N GLY A 98 -7.09 7.22 10.21
CA GLY A 98 -5.85 6.47 9.98
C GLY A 98 -4.79 7.18 9.13
N GLN A 99 -4.98 8.46 8.78
CA GLN A 99 -3.98 9.25 8.05
C GLN A 99 -2.66 9.27 8.84
N ARG A 100 -1.56 8.90 8.20
CA ARG A 100 -0.23 9.01 8.80
C ARG A 100 0.16 10.49 8.94
N LEU A 101 0.65 10.86 10.11
CA LEU A 101 1.01 12.22 10.49
C LEU A 101 2.52 12.36 10.66
N LYS A 102 3.04 13.56 10.41
CA LYS A 102 4.41 13.98 10.70
C LYS A 102 4.46 15.43 11.16
#